data_AF-A0A7V8NPP0-F1
#
_entry.id   AF-A0A7V8NPP0-F1
#
_cell.length_a   1.000
_cell.length_b   1.000
_cell.length_c   1.000
_cell.angle_alpha   90.00
_cell.angle_beta   90.00
_cell.angle_gamma   90.00
#
_symmetry.space_group_name_H-M   'P 1'
#
loop_
_entity.id
_entity.type
_entity.pdbx_description
1 polymer ?
#
loop_
_entity_poly.entity_id
_entity_poly.type
_entity_poly.pdbx_seq_one_letter_code
_entity_poly.pdbx_strand_id
1 'polypeptide(L)'
;MAETPLPDEARRAAEVIRRADIVIGIPSYNNAPTIGHVVRAVYAGLAKYFPQFTAVVINSDGGSKDNTREAVLSARVEDSHLMLLSTPLLAAQRLSFPYHGVPGKGSALGLVFQMAKQ
;
A
#
# COMPACT_ATOMS: atom_id res chain seq x y z
N MET A 1 9.02 10.55 19.83
CA MET A 1 7.81 9.71 19.68
C MET A 1 8.24 8.28 19.92
N ALA A 2 7.56 7.53 20.79
CA ALA A 2 7.87 6.11 20.97
C ALA A 2 7.62 5.38 19.65
N GLU A 3 8.60 4.61 19.15
CA GLU A 3 8.40 3.75 17.99
C GLU A 3 7.41 2.65 18.40
N THR A 4 6.18 2.72 17.89
CA THR A 4 5.25 1.59 18.00
C THR A 4 5.86 0.43 17.21
N PRO A 5 5.99 -0.78 17.77
CA PRO A 5 6.48 -1.93 17.02
C PRO A 5 5.58 -2.25 15.81
N LEU A 6 6.19 -2.65 14.70
CA LEU A 6 5.47 -3.15 13.52
C LEU A 6 4.57 -4.33 13.92
N PRO A 7 3.31 -4.38 13.45
CA PRO A 7 2.47 -5.57 13.54
C PRO A 7 3.18 -6.80 12.93
N ASP A 8 2.97 -7.99 13.49
CA ASP A 8 3.63 -9.21 13.02
C ASP A 8 3.37 -9.51 11.55
N GLU A 9 2.17 -9.21 11.06
CA GLU A 9 1.86 -9.33 9.63
C GLU A 9 2.67 -8.38 8.74
N ALA A 10 2.91 -7.14 9.21
CA ALA A 10 3.74 -6.17 8.50
C ALA A 10 5.22 -6.58 8.52
N ARG A 11 5.71 -7.12 9.65
CA ARG A 11 7.07 -7.65 9.77
C ARG A 11 7.31 -8.84 8.83
N ARG A 12 6.41 -9.83 8.83
CA ARG A 12 6.48 -10.98 7.93
C ARG A 12 6.44 -10.56 6.46
N ALA A 13 5.57 -9.60 6.12
CA ALA A 13 5.51 -9.08 4.75
C ALA A 13 6.83 -8.40 4.34
N ALA A 14 7.44 -7.62 5.24
CA ALA A 14 8.74 -7.01 4.99
C ALA A 14 9.85 -8.05 4.77
N GLU A 15 9.90 -9.10 5.59
CA GLU A 15 10.86 -10.21 5.44
C GLU A 15 10.72 -10.96 4.10
N VAL A 16 9.51 -11.06 3.57
CA VAL A 16 9.21 -11.68 2.27
C VAL A 16 9.59 -10.75 1.11
N ILE A 17 9.24 -9.46 1.21
CA ILE A 17 9.50 -8.47 0.16
C ILE A 17 11.00 -8.20 0.03
N ARG A 18 11.70 -8.02 1.17
CA ARG A 18 13.12 -7.67 1.33
C ARG A 18 13.58 -6.35 0.70
N ARG A 19 13.12 -6.00 -0.49
CA ARG A 19 13.52 -4.79 -1.20
C ARG A 19 12.45 -4.36 -2.20
N ALA A 20 12.23 -3.05 -2.27
CA ALA A 20 11.53 -2.38 -3.35
C ALA A 20 12.26 -1.07 -3.68
N ASP A 21 12.21 -0.64 -4.94
CA ASP A 21 12.75 0.66 -5.34
C ASP A 21 11.80 1.80 -4.93
N ILE A 22 10.50 1.52 -4.88
CA ILE A 22 9.45 2.48 -4.52
C ILE A 22 8.53 1.91 -3.43
N VAL A 23 8.29 2.68 -2.38
CA VAL A 23 7.26 2.38 -1.36
C VAL A 23 6.21 3.48 -1.39
N ILE A 24 4.95 3.10 -1.54
CA ILE A 24 3.80 4.02 -1.54
C ILE A 24 2.94 3.72 -0.32
N GLY A 25 2.91 4.66 0.62
CA GLY A 25 2.04 4.60 1.80
C GLY A 25 0.70 5.27 1.57
N ILE A 26 -0.39 4.60 1.92
CA ILE A 26 -1.75 5.13 1.88
C ILE A 26 -2.34 5.08 3.30
N PRO A 27 -2.32 6.20 4.05
CA PRO A 27 -3.08 6.32 5.30
C PRO A 27 -4.58 6.28 5.02
N SER A 28 -5.34 5.45 5.76
CA SER A 28 -6.79 5.39 5.63
C SER A 28 -7.50 5.23 6.98
N TYR A 29 -8.74 5.72 7.05
CA TYR A 29 -9.66 5.51 8.16
C TYR A 29 -11.10 5.75 7.69
N ASN A 30 -11.90 4.69 7.61
CA ASN A 30 -13.26 4.70 7.10
C ASN A 30 -13.40 5.36 5.71
N ASN A 31 -12.59 4.88 4.75
CA ASN A 31 -12.53 5.38 3.38
C ASN A 31 -13.02 4.36 2.33
N ALA A 32 -13.83 3.36 2.70
CA ALA A 32 -14.25 2.31 1.77
C ALA A 32 -14.85 2.82 0.44
N PRO A 33 -15.68 3.88 0.40
CA PRO A 33 -16.26 4.37 -0.85
C PRO A 33 -15.24 4.96 -1.83
N THR A 34 -14.11 5.47 -1.32
CA THR A 34 -13.17 6.28 -2.12
C THR A 34 -11.83 5.59 -2.34
N ILE A 35 -11.38 4.74 -1.41
CA ILE A 35 -10.01 4.22 -1.38
C ILE A 35 -9.65 3.41 -2.63
N GLY A 36 -10.62 2.72 -3.23
CA GLY A 36 -10.40 1.96 -4.46
C GLY A 36 -9.94 2.83 -5.64
N HIS A 37 -10.41 4.08 -5.72
CA HIS A 37 -9.97 5.03 -6.75
C HIS A 37 -8.50 5.42 -6.56
N VAL A 38 -8.08 5.64 -5.30
CA VAL A 38 -6.69 5.97 -4.96
C VAL A 38 -5.78 4.80 -5.33
N VAL A 39 -6.15 3.57 -4.94
CA VAL A 39 -5.36 2.37 -5.28
C VAL A 39 -5.24 2.21 -6.80
N ARG A 40 -6.33 2.34 -7.56
CA ARG A 40 -6.27 2.26 -9.04
C ARG A 40 -5.34 3.31 -9.64
N ALA A 41 -5.41 4.55 -9.17
CA ALA A 41 -4.56 5.64 -9.66
C ALA A 41 -3.08 5.39 -9.38
N VAL A 42 -2.74 4.90 -8.18
CA VAL A 42 -1.37 4.52 -7.81
C VAL A 42 -0.82 3.47 -8.78
N TYR A 43 -1.56 2.40 -9.01
CA TYR A 43 -1.12 1.32 -9.89
C TYR A 43 -1.01 1.77 -11.35
N ALA A 44 -1.97 2.54 -11.85
CA ALA A 44 -1.91 3.10 -13.21
C ALA A 44 -0.68 4.03 -13.38
N GLY A 45 -0.37 4.83 -12.36
CA GLY A 45 0.82 5.69 -12.35
C GLY A 45 2.12 4.90 -12.35
N LEU A 46 2.22 3.86 -11.51
CA LEU A 46 3.38 2.97 -11.48
C LEU A 46 3.61 2.30 -12.84
N ALA A 47 2.57 1.70 -13.42
CA ALA A 47 2.65 1.04 -14.72
C ALA A 47 3.05 2.00 -15.85
N LYS A 48 2.53 3.23 -15.84
CA LYS A 48 2.76 4.21 -16.90
C LYS A 48 4.12 4.90 -16.81
N TYR A 49 4.59 5.23 -15.61
CA TYR A 49 5.74 6.12 -15.41
C TYR A 49 6.95 5.46 -14.77
N PHE A 50 6.78 4.33 -14.09
CA PHE A 50 7.84 3.63 -13.36
C PHE A 50 7.91 2.12 -13.67
N PRO A 51 7.73 1.66 -14.94
CA PRO A 51 7.64 0.22 -15.24
C PRO A 51 8.92 -0.57 -14.93
N GLN A 52 10.07 0.09 -14.86
CA GLN A 52 11.36 -0.51 -14.56
C GLN A 52 11.66 -0.65 -13.07
N PHE A 53 10.83 -0.10 -12.19
CA PHE A 53 11.05 -0.10 -10.75
C PHE A 53 10.13 -1.11 -10.05
N THR A 54 10.70 -1.82 -9.08
CA THR A 54 9.91 -2.63 -8.15
C THR A 54 9.19 -1.71 -7.16
N ALA A 55 7.91 -1.96 -6.91
CA ALA A 55 7.10 -1.11 -6.03
C ALA A 55 6.24 -1.92 -5.05
N VAL A 56 6.03 -1.36 -3.87
CA VAL A 56 5.12 -1.88 -2.84
C VAL A 56 4.16 -0.79 -2.43
N VAL A 57 2.86 -1.10 -2.47
CA VAL A 57 1.78 -0.22 -2.02
C VAL A 57 1.27 -0.72 -0.67
N ILE A 58 1.42 0.11 0.36
CA ILE A 58 1.09 -0.20 1.75
C ILE A 58 -0.08 0.69 2.19
N ASN A 59 -1.25 0.10 2.42
CA ASN A 59 -2.33 0.77 3.12
C ASN A 59 -2.12 0.66 4.64
N SER A 60 -1.99 1.80 5.30
CA SER A 60 -1.92 1.91 6.76
C SER A 60 -3.28 2.36 7.28
N ASP A 61 -4.05 1.39 7.74
CA ASP A 61 -5.44 1.55 8.16
C ASP A 61 -5.54 1.88 9.65
N GLY A 62 -6.35 2.89 10.01
CA GLY A 62 -6.56 3.34 11.38
C GLY A 62 -7.57 2.52 12.19
N GLY A 63 -7.80 1.25 11.85
CA GLY A 63 -8.83 0.42 12.48
C GLY A 63 -10.22 0.71 11.92
N SER A 64 -10.32 0.86 10.60
CA SER A 64 -11.58 1.07 9.90
C SER A 64 -12.55 -0.08 10.13
N LYS A 65 -13.85 0.25 10.19
CA LYS A 65 -14.94 -0.73 10.37
C LYS A 65 -15.90 -0.80 9.18
N ASP A 66 -15.60 -0.07 8.13
CA ASP A 66 -16.46 0.14 6.96
C ASP A 66 -16.02 -0.69 5.73
N ASN A 67 -15.18 -1.69 5.93
CA ASN A 67 -14.54 -2.50 4.89
C ASN A 67 -13.48 -1.77 4.04
N THR A 68 -12.84 -0.72 4.56
CA THR A 68 -11.75 -0.02 3.86
C THR A 68 -10.62 -0.97 3.43
N ARG A 69 -10.21 -1.91 4.28
CA ARG A 69 -9.10 -2.84 3.95
C ARG A 69 -9.47 -3.77 2.80
N GLU A 70 -10.69 -4.27 2.79
CA GLU A 70 -11.26 -5.12 1.74
C GLU A 70 -11.40 -4.34 0.43
N ALA A 71 -11.85 -3.08 0.49
CA ALA A 71 -11.91 -2.19 -0.67
C ALA A 71 -10.51 -1.94 -1.26
N VAL A 72 -9.47 -1.78 -0.42
CA VAL A 72 -8.08 -1.70 -0.87
C VAL A 72 -7.67 -3.00 -1.55
N LEU A 73 -7.88 -4.15 -0.91
CA LEU A 73 -7.43 -5.46 -1.39
C LEU A 73 -8.21 -5.97 -2.61
N SER A 74 -9.41 -5.45 -2.87
CA SER A 74 -10.25 -5.83 -4.00
C SER A 74 -10.12 -4.91 -5.21
N ALA A 75 -9.50 -3.74 -5.08
CA ALA A 75 -9.38 -2.77 -6.17
C ALA A 75 -8.57 -3.35 -7.35
N ARG A 76 -9.25 -3.83 -8.40
CA ARG A 76 -8.58 -4.33 -9.60
C ARG A 76 -8.08 -3.15 -10.44
N VAL A 77 -6.90 -3.31 -11.02
CA VAL A 77 -6.45 -2.47 -12.13
C VAL A 77 -7.05 -3.13 -13.36
N GLU A 78 -7.95 -2.46 -14.05
CA GLU A 78 -8.52 -3.04 -15.27
C GLU A 78 -7.43 -3.13 -16.35
N ASP A 79 -7.24 -4.34 -16.88
CA ASP A 79 -6.21 -4.69 -17.88
C ASP A 79 -6.32 -3.88 -19.18
N SER A 80 -7.46 -3.24 -19.45
CA SER A 80 -7.73 -2.47 -20.66
C SER A 80 -6.75 -1.30 -20.87
N HIS A 81 -6.22 -0.71 -19.79
CA HIS A 81 -5.16 0.31 -19.87
C HIS A 81 -3.74 -0.28 -19.85
N LEU A 82 -3.58 -1.52 -19.38
CA LEU A 82 -2.29 -2.22 -19.26
C LEU A 82 -1.91 -2.99 -20.54
N MET A 83 -2.88 -3.45 -21.33
CA MET A 83 -2.65 -4.08 -22.64
C MET A 83 -1.97 -3.14 -23.67
N LEU A 84 -1.99 -1.83 -23.44
CA LEU A 84 -1.29 -0.85 -24.26
C LEU A 84 0.18 -0.65 -23.88
N LEU A 85 0.66 -1.24 -22.78
CA LEU A 85 2.04 -1.14 -22.32
C LEU A 85 2.78 -2.44 -22.70
N SER A 86 3.61 -2.38 -23.74
CA SER A 86 4.33 -3.54 -24.30
C SER A 86 5.51 -4.04 -23.44
N THR A 87 5.51 -3.79 -22.12
CA THR A 87 6.63 -4.10 -21.22
C THR A 87 6.20 -5.03 -20.08
N PRO A 88 7.07 -5.97 -19.63
CA PRO A 88 6.74 -6.84 -18.50
C PRO A 88 6.52 -5.99 -17.26
N LEU A 89 5.29 -5.99 -16.75
CA LEU A 89 4.94 -5.28 -15.53
C LEU A 89 5.61 -5.98 -14.35
N LEU A 90 6.62 -5.35 -13.76
CA LEU A 90 7.05 -5.74 -12.42
C LEU A 90 5.84 -5.54 -11.48
N ALA A 91 5.33 -6.65 -10.96
CA ALA A 91 4.09 -6.66 -10.20
C ALA A 91 4.25 -5.85 -8.90
N ALA A 92 3.57 -4.70 -8.80
CA ALA A 92 3.54 -3.96 -7.55
C ALA A 92 2.70 -4.72 -6.51
N GLN A 93 3.30 -5.04 -5.36
CA GLN A 93 2.59 -5.78 -4.30
C GLN A 93 1.68 -4.85 -3.49
N ARG A 94 0.47 -5.34 -3.16
CA ARG A 94 -0.49 -4.60 -2.34
C ARG A 94 -0.59 -5.20 -0.95
N LEU A 95 -0.38 -4.36 0.06
CA LEU A 95 -0.49 -4.71 1.46
C LEU A 95 -1.45 -3.78 2.18
N SER A 96 -2.14 -4.27 3.21
CA SER A 96 -3.09 -3.49 3.99
C SER A 96 -3.05 -3.94 5.44
N PHE A 97 -2.60 -3.08 6.34
CA PHE A 97 -2.34 -3.40 7.74
C PHE A 97 -3.01 -2.37 8.65
N PRO A 98 -3.55 -2.78 9.81
CA PRO A 98 -3.93 -1.83 10.85
C PRO A 98 -2.67 -1.31 11.53
N TYR A 99 -2.58 -0.01 11.78
CA TYR A 99 -1.54 0.55 12.65
C TYR A 99 -2.03 0.65 14.10
N HIS A 100 -1.10 0.54 15.04
CA HIS A 100 -1.36 0.71 16.47
C HIS A 100 -0.74 2.03 16.97
N GLY A 101 -1.40 2.71 17.88
CA GLY A 101 -0.91 3.95 18.50
C GLY A 101 -1.93 5.09 18.46
N VAL A 102 -1.45 6.32 18.66
CA VAL A 102 -2.29 7.52 18.68
C VAL A 102 -2.98 7.67 17.32
N PRO A 103 -4.32 7.81 17.25
CA PRO A 103 -5.01 8.01 15.98
C PRO A 103 -4.49 9.26 15.26
N GLY A 104 -4.15 9.10 13.99
CA GLY A 104 -3.71 10.24 13.17
C GLY A 104 -2.82 9.83 12.00
N LYS A 105 -2.71 10.75 11.03
CA LYS A 105 -1.91 10.54 9.81
C LYS A 105 -0.42 10.30 10.12
N GLY A 106 0.11 10.94 11.17
CA GLY A 106 1.50 10.76 11.59
C GLY A 106 1.80 9.32 12.01
N SER A 107 0.91 8.69 12.78
CA SER A 107 1.04 7.30 13.20
C SER A 107 0.91 6.32 12.03
N ALA A 108 0.00 6.61 11.08
CA ALA A 108 -0.13 5.84 9.85
C ALA A 108 1.15 5.88 8.99
N LEU A 109 1.76 7.06 8.84
CA LEU A 109 3.04 7.19 8.15
C LEU A 109 4.18 6.50 8.91
N GLY A 110 4.11 6.46 10.24
CA GLY A 110 5.06 5.71 11.08
C GLY A 110 5.14 4.24 10.68
N LEU A 111 4.00 3.58 10.46
CA LEU A 111 3.97 2.18 9.98
C LEU A 111 4.65 2.05 8.61
N VAL A 112 4.32 2.94 7.66
CA VAL A 112 4.88 2.91 6.30
C VAL A 112 6.40 3.05 6.33
N PHE A 113 6.91 4.02 7.10
CA PHE A 113 8.36 4.25 7.20
C PHE A 113 9.08 3.13 7.93
N GLN A 114 8.47 2.53 8.96
CA GLN A 114 9.06 1.36 9.60
C GLN A 114 9.14 0.18 8.64
N MET A 115 8.13 -0.05 7.81
CA MET A 115 8.19 -1.08 6.77
C MET A 115 9.25 -0.80 5.72
N ALA A 116 9.43 0.46 5.31
CA ALA A 116 10.42 0.83 4.32
C ALA A 116 11.88 0.73 4.82
N LYS A 117 12.09 0.64 6.14
CA LYS A 117 13.41 0.48 6.78
C LYS A 117 13.87 -0.97 6.92
N GLN A 118 12.95 -1.94 6.83
CA GLN A 118 13.27 -3.37 6.94
C GLN A 118 13.96 -3.85 5.66
#